data_AF-I7MJ78-F1
#
_entry.id   AF-I7MJ78-F1
#
_cell.length_a   1.000
_cell.length_b   1.000
_cell.length_c   1.000
_cell.angle_alpha   90.00
_cell.angle_beta   90.00
_cell.angle_gamma   90.00
#
_symmetry.space_group_name_H-M   'P 1'
#
loop_
_entity.id
_entity.type
_entity.pdbx_description
1 polymer ?
#
loop_
_entity_poly.entity_id
_entity_poly.type
_entity_poly.pdbx_seq_one_letter_code
_entity_poly.pdbx_strand_id
1 'polypeptide(L)'
;MKALNLLVPRILMQSSATLFMKPSFNISFLKKGLEKMKEEQEQKLKDLQQQQQAQSLQLKENEILQQKQSTQQAQSADPYQNASSDKISDELAEQMRDQQLQDEMEFEELSKQHKLLQANVNKECDIPYRLYGMLKMPKTKAAYMPERVFAEQRIPKYMVIDHLKKIYLGTLHSIVDLDEEFLNEYLEAGFAKKLIERIKELKNQGYKLELYQDNNGIRGEPITQETYLGDMVMVRGLSIDRSKNLSQNDYHMWKDIDDMGLVVYTPRYLSNPDEFINPEKNKTIYDDYKKVIMRVLVYLKNPYRIRIIRPDGTPIEVDDNLYTWEHIALFETQMRVPPQFKSDYKLENYMEWLGKFNFGVWRMADLDNWNLGNPLIVKDSDRDKFKDEVFKDSKYDPEYNIDIKNV
;
A
#
# COMPACT_ATOMS: atom_id res chain seq x y z
N MET A 1 -37.97 -61.17 -6.64
CA MET A 1 -37.52 -60.37 -5.48
C MET A 1 -36.07 -60.75 -5.17
N LYS A 2 -35.13 -59.77 -5.24
CA LYS A 2 -33.78 -59.67 -4.63
C LYS A 2 -32.92 -60.96 -4.54
N ALA A 3 -31.65 -61.04 -4.93
CA ALA A 3 -30.62 -60.07 -5.28
C ALA A 3 -29.52 -60.77 -6.11
N LEU A 4 -28.92 -60.02 -7.04
CA LEU A 4 -27.74 -60.41 -7.82
C LEU A 4 -26.48 -60.31 -6.95
N ASN A 5 -25.72 -61.41 -6.85
CA ASN A 5 -24.29 -61.40 -6.52
C ASN A 5 -23.52 -61.54 -7.83
N LEU A 6 -22.88 -60.46 -8.29
CA LEU A 6 -21.97 -60.48 -9.43
C LEU A 6 -20.53 -60.43 -8.92
N LEU A 7 -19.81 -61.53 -9.17
CA LEU A 7 -18.37 -61.64 -9.02
C LEU A 7 -17.68 -60.67 -9.99
N VAL A 8 -16.73 -59.89 -9.47
CA VAL A 8 -15.77 -59.11 -10.26
C VAL A 8 -14.49 -59.93 -10.43
N PRO A 9 -14.00 -60.20 -11.66
CA PRO A 9 -12.70 -60.80 -11.87
C PRO A 9 -11.58 -59.75 -11.83
N ARG A 10 -10.48 -60.08 -11.14
CA ARG A 10 -9.19 -59.37 -11.17
C ARG A 10 -8.60 -59.45 -12.58
N ILE A 11 -8.57 -58.31 -13.28
CA ILE A 11 -7.80 -58.13 -14.52
C ILE A 11 -6.41 -57.61 -14.14
N LEU A 12 -5.40 -58.43 -14.42
CA LEU A 12 -3.99 -58.07 -14.48
C LEU A 12 -3.77 -57.18 -15.71
N MET A 13 -3.58 -55.87 -15.52
CA MET A 13 -3.04 -55.02 -16.57
C MET A 13 -1.52 -55.17 -16.61
N GLN A 14 -1.04 -55.83 -17.66
CA GLN A 14 0.35 -55.79 -18.09
C GLN A 14 0.66 -54.40 -18.66
N SER A 15 1.67 -53.74 -18.10
CA SER A 15 2.20 -52.47 -18.57
C SER A 15 3.02 -52.67 -19.83
N SER A 16 2.51 -52.23 -20.97
CA SER A 16 3.30 -52.05 -22.20
C SER A 16 4.21 -50.84 -22.02
N ALA A 17 5.50 -51.08 -21.85
CA ALA A 17 6.53 -50.04 -21.76
C ALA A 17 6.77 -49.43 -23.16
N THR A 18 6.17 -48.28 -23.43
CA THR A 18 6.49 -47.47 -24.61
C THR A 18 7.80 -46.72 -24.33
N LEU A 19 8.87 -47.16 -25.01
CA LEU A 19 10.22 -46.60 -24.94
C LEU A 19 10.27 -45.20 -25.58
N PHE A 20 9.94 -44.15 -24.82
CA PHE A 20 10.23 -42.78 -25.21
C PHE A 20 11.70 -42.47 -24.93
N MET A 21 12.53 -42.45 -25.98
CA MET A 21 13.86 -41.85 -25.91
C MET A 21 13.71 -40.35 -25.64
N LYS A 22 14.00 -39.92 -24.40
CA LYS A 22 14.16 -38.50 -24.07
C LYS A 22 15.47 -38.00 -24.70
N PRO A 23 15.46 -36.96 -25.55
CA PRO A 23 16.70 -36.33 -25.95
C PRO A 23 17.29 -35.64 -24.72
N SER A 24 18.44 -36.13 -24.24
CA SER A 24 19.23 -35.47 -23.22
C SER A 24 19.88 -34.22 -23.80
N PHE A 25 19.11 -33.14 -23.92
CA PHE A 25 19.69 -31.83 -24.19
C PHE A 25 20.50 -31.40 -22.96
N ASN A 26 21.78 -31.10 -23.19
CA ASN A 26 22.73 -30.76 -22.15
C ASN A 26 22.44 -29.33 -21.62
N ILE A 27 21.59 -29.23 -20.60
CA ILE A 27 21.12 -27.98 -19.95
C ILE A 27 22.29 -27.15 -19.37
N SER A 28 23.48 -27.74 -19.21
CA SER A 28 24.66 -27.05 -18.67
C SER A 28 25.12 -25.88 -19.55
N PHE A 29 24.92 -25.94 -20.87
CA PHE A 29 25.29 -24.85 -21.78
C PHE A 29 24.35 -23.64 -21.66
N LEU A 30 23.04 -23.90 -21.51
CA LEU A 30 22.03 -22.86 -21.33
C LEU A 30 22.17 -22.13 -20.00
N LYS A 31 22.54 -22.83 -18.92
CA LYS A 31 22.81 -22.19 -17.61
C LYS A 31 24.01 -21.23 -17.65
N LYS A 32 25.12 -21.63 -18.27
CA LYS A 32 26.29 -20.76 -18.43
C LYS A 32 26.00 -19.53 -19.30
N GLY A 33 25.19 -19.69 -20.35
CA GLY A 33 24.74 -18.57 -21.17
C GLY A 33 23.88 -17.57 -20.37
N LEU A 34 23.00 -18.06 -19.50
CA LEU A 34 22.13 -17.23 -18.67
C LEU A 34 22.91 -16.46 -17.58
N GLU A 35 23.88 -17.11 -16.94
CA GLU A 35 24.75 -16.47 -15.93
C GLU A 35 25.58 -15.35 -16.56
N LYS A 36 26.19 -15.60 -17.72
CA LYS A 36 26.96 -14.57 -18.45
C LYS A 36 26.10 -13.38 -18.87
N MET A 37 24.87 -13.63 -19.33
CA MET A 37 23.92 -12.56 -19.67
C MET A 37 23.54 -11.71 -18.45
N LYS A 38 23.38 -12.35 -17.28
CA LYS A 38 23.06 -11.68 -16.03
C LYS A 38 24.22 -10.81 -15.53
N GLU A 39 25.45 -11.31 -15.62
CA GLU A 39 26.67 -10.54 -15.32
C GLU A 39 26.83 -9.34 -16.25
N GLU A 40 26.60 -9.51 -17.56
CA GLU A 40 26.64 -8.41 -18.54
C GLU A 40 25.54 -7.36 -18.28
N GLN A 41 24.33 -7.77 -17.87
CA GLN A 41 23.27 -6.84 -17.48
C GLN A 41 23.59 -6.08 -16.19
N GLU A 42 24.15 -6.76 -15.19
CA GLU A 42 24.54 -6.14 -13.92
C GLU A 42 25.68 -5.13 -14.12
N GLN A 43 26.63 -5.44 -15.00
CA GLN A 43 27.71 -4.51 -15.36
C GLN A 43 27.17 -3.26 -16.07
N LYS A 44 26.28 -3.43 -17.06
CA LYS A 44 25.64 -2.30 -17.75
C LYS A 44 24.86 -1.40 -16.79
N LEU A 45 24.20 -1.97 -15.78
CA LEU A 45 23.46 -1.20 -14.78
C LEU A 45 24.42 -0.38 -13.88
N LYS A 46 25.55 -0.96 -13.47
CA LYS A 46 26.59 -0.25 -12.71
C LYS A 46 27.20 0.90 -13.51
N ASP A 47 27.49 0.67 -14.80
CA ASP A 47 28.04 1.70 -15.68
C ASP A 47 27.04 2.86 -15.88
N LEU A 48 25.75 2.56 -16.05
CA LEU A 48 24.69 3.58 -16.14
C LEU A 48 24.56 4.41 -14.86
N GLN A 49 24.61 3.76 -13.68
CA GLN A 49 24.58 4.46 -12.39
C GLN A 49 25.80 5.37 -12.20
N GLN A 50 26.99 4.92 -12.60
CA GLN A 50 28.20 5.76 -12.57
C GLN A 50 28.10 6.95 -13.53
N GLN A 51 27.53 6.75 -14.73
CA GLN A 51 27.31 7.83 -15.69
C GLN A 51 26.32 8.88 -15.17
N GLN A 52 25.23 8.46 -14.51
CA GLN A 52 24.27 9.36 -13.86
C GLN A 52 24.91 10.14 -12.70
N GLN A 53 25.73 9.49 -11.87
CA GLN A 53 26.48 10.17 -10.81
C GLN A 53 27.44 11.22 -11.37
N ALA A 54 28.18 10.89 -12.43
CA ALA A 54 29.09 11.82 -13.10
C ALA A 54 28.36 13.04 -13.70
N GLN A 55 27.21 12.84 -14.35
CA GLN A 55 26.38 13.94 -14.85
C GLN A 55 25.86 14.84 -13.72
N SER A 56 25.44 14.26 -12.59
CA SER A 56 24.97 15.03 -11.44
C SER A 56 26.08 15.89 -10.81
N LEU A 57 27.32 15.39 -10.79
CA LEU A 57 28.49 16.13 -10.31
C LEU A 57 28.85 17.27 -11.27
N GLN A 58 28.80 17.05 -12.58
CA GLN A 58 29.01 18.11 -13.57
C GLN A 58 27.96 19.22 -13.49
N LEU A 59 26.69 18.87 -13.26
CA LEU A 59 25.63 19.87 -13.04
C LEU A 59 25.91 20.72 -11.79
N LYS A 60 26.29 20.08 -10.67
CA LYS A 60 26.67 20.80 -9.44
C LYS A 60 27.89 21.69 -9.63
N GLU A 61 28.91 21.23 -10.37
CA GLU A 61 30.08 22.06 -10.68
C GLU A 61 29.70 23.28 -11.52
N ASN A 62 28.82 23.13 -12.50
CA ASN A 62 28.30 24.24 -13.30
C ASN A 62 27.47 25.23 -12.48
N GLU A 63 26.62 24.75 -11.56
CA GLU A 63 25.87 25.60 -10.62
C GLU A 63 26.81 26.40 -9.71
N ILE A 64 27.85 25.75 -9.18
CA ILE A 64 28.87 26.43 -8.36
C ILE A 64 29.64 27.47 -9.20
N LEU A 65 29.94 27.17 -10.46
CA LEU A 65 30.61 28.12 -11.36
C LEU A 65 29.73 29.34 -11.66
N GLN A 66 28.43 29.12 -11.91
CA GLN A 66 27.46 30.20 -12.11
C GLN A 66 27.30 31.05 -10.85
N GLN A 67 27.22 30.44 -9.66
CA GLN A 67 27.20 31.16 -8.39
C GLN A 67 28.49 31.99 -8.15
N LYS A 68 29.66 31.45 -8.53
CA LYS A 68 30.92 32.19 -8.42
C LYS A 68 30.98 33.38 -9.38
N GLN A 69 30.44 33.23 -10.60
CA GLN A 69 30.38 34.31 -11.58
C GLN A 69 29.42 35.43 -11.15
N SER A 70 28.24 35.08 -10.60
CA SER A 70 27.31 36.08 -10.07
C SER A 70 27.86 36.80 -8.82
N THR A 71 28.58 36.08 -7.95
CA THR A 71 29.23 36.67 -6.76
C THR A 71 30.39 37.60 -7.15
N GLN A 72 31.16 37.28 -8.19
CA GLN A 72 32.24 38.16 -8.68
C GLN A 72 31.71 39.42 -9.38
N GLN A 73 30.58 39.32 -10.10
CA GLN A 73 29.92 40.51 -10.67
C GLN A 73 29.33 41.42 -9.59
N ALA A 74 28.85 40.86 -8.47
CA ALA A 74 28.35 41.62 -7.33
C ALA A 74 29.46 42.36 -6.55
N GLN A 75 30.72 41.91 -6.62
CA GLN A 75 31.85 42.54 -5.91
C GLN A 75 32.55 43.66 -6.71
N SER A 76 32.24 43.82 -8.00
CA SER A 76 32.73 44.92 -8.83
C SER A 76 31.71 46.06 -9.02
N ALA A 77 30.52 45.94 -8.42
CA ALA A 77 29.47 46.95 -8.52
C ALA A 77 29.65 48.02 -7.44
N ASP A 78 29.70 49.28 -7.88
CA ASP A 78 29.78 50.48 -7.06
C ASP A 78 28.66 50.48 -5.97
N PRO A 79 28.94 50.72 -4.68
CA PRO A 79 27.95 50.61 -3.59
C PRO A 79 26.75 51.56 -3.71
N TYR A 80 26.78 52.50 -4.66
CA TYR A 80 25.74 53.50 -4.88
C TYR A 80 24.70 53.12 -5.96
N GLN A 81 24.73 51.92 -6.53
CA GLN A 81 23.72 51.46 -7.50
C GLN A 81 22.71 50.40 -6.99
N ASN A 82 22.81 49.94 -5.73
CA ASN A 82 22.01 48.82 -5.21
C ASN A 82 20.54 49.12 -4.82
N ALA A 83 20.04 50.34 -5.02
CA ALA A 83 18.62 50.64 -4.78
C ALA A 83 17.66 50.03 -5.82
N SER A 84 18.19 49.51 -6.94
CA SER A 84 17.40 48.83 -7.98
C SER A 84 17.37 47.31 -7.83
N SER A 85 18.36 46.68 -7.19
CA SER A 85 18.40 45.22 -7.00
C SER A 85 17.35 44.73 -6.00
N ASP A 86 17.12 45.50 -4.93
CA ASP A 86 16.14 45.15 -3.88
C ASP A 86 14.70 45.21 -4.41
N LYS A 87 14.45 46.06 -5.42
CA LYS A 87 13.14 46.12 -6.10
C LYS A 87 12.91 44.94 -7.03
N ILE A 88 13.95 44.47 -7.71
CA ILE A 88 13.87 43.30 -8.59
C ILE A 88 13.68 42.01 -7.77
N SER A 89 14.27 41.90 -6.58
CA SER A 89 14.02 40.74 -5.70
C SER A 89 12.61 40.71 -5.14
N ASP A 90 12.04 41.86 -4.81
CA ASP A 90 10.66 41.96 -4.33
C ASP A 90 9.64 41.63 -5.43
N GLU A 91 9.82 42.16 -6.65
CA GLU A 91 8.96 41.84 -7.81
C GLU A 91 8.99 40.35 -8.18
N LEU A 92 10.17 39.70 -8.15
CA LEU A 92 10.29 38.27 -8.42
C LEU A 92 9.62 37.42 -7.32
N ALA A 93 9.76 37.82 -6.06
CA ALA A 93 9.12 37.13 -4.94
C ALA A 93 7.58 37.25 -5.01
N GLU A 94 7.07 38.40 -5.46
CA GLU A 94 5.64 38.60 -5.71
C GLU A 94 5.14 37.73 -6.86
N GLN A 95 5.84 37.71 -8.01
CA GLN A 95 5.50 36.82 -9.14
C GLN A 95 5.50 35.34 -8.75
N MET A 96 6.45 34.90 -7.92
CA MET A 96 6.48 33.51 -7.43
C MET A 96 5.30 33.19 -6.51
N ARG A 97 4.86 34.14 -5.67
CA ARG A 97 3.68 33.96 -4.81
C ARG A 97 2.40 33.91 -5.65
N ASP A 98 2.28 34.79 -6.63
CA ASP A 98 1.11 34.83 -7.52
C ASP A 98 0.99 33.55 -8.33
N GLN A 99 2.11 33.03 -8.86
CA GLN A 99 2.13 31.73 -9.54
C GLN A 99 1.74 30.59 -8.59
N GLN A 100 2.25 30.57 -7.36
CA GLN A 100 1.88 29.56 -6.36
C GLN A 100 0.38 29.61 -6.02
N LEU A 101 -0.18 30.81 -5.84
CA LEU A 101 -1.61 30.99 -5.58
C LEU A 101 -2.45 30.52 -6.76
N GLN A 102 -2.02 30.82 -7.98
CA GLN A 102 -2.70 30.37 -9.19
C GLN A 102 -2.68 28.84 -9.32
N ASP A 103 -1.53 28.21 -9.09
CA ASP A 103 -1.38 26.75 -9.10
C ASP A 103 -2.23 26.09 -8.00
N GLU A 104 -2.30 26.69 -6.80
CA GLU A 104 -3.15 26.23 -5.70
C GLU A 104 -4.64 26.32 -6.04
N MET A 105 -5.08 27.41 -6.66
CA MET A 105 -6.45 27.60 -7.11
C MET A 105 -6.85 26.61 -8.20
N GLU A 106 -6.01 26.42 -9.21
CA GLU A 106 -6.24 25.45 -10.30
C GLU A 106 -6.33 24.02 -9.74
N PHE A 107 -5.45 23.68 -8.80
CA PHE A 107 -5.50 22.39 -8.11
C PHE A 107 -6.79 22.20 -7.30
N GLU A 108 -7.25 23.23 -6.59
CA GLU A 108 -8.48 23.16 -5.82
C GLU A 108 -9.72 22.96 -6.71
N GLU A 109 -9.76 23.63 -7.87
CA GLU A 109 -10.82 23.46 -8.87
C GLU A 109 -10.80 22.04 -9.47
N LEU A 110 -9.63 21.57 -9.91
CA LEU A 110 -9.43 20.21 -10.41
C LEU A 110 -9.87 19.17 -9.38
N SER A 111 -9.55 19.41 -8.11
CA SER A 111 -9.96 18.55 -7.00
C SER A 111 -11.47 18.51 -6.81
N LYS A 112 -12.15 19.66 -6.83
CA LYS A 112 -13.61 19.72 -6.75
C LYS A 112 -14.26 18.95 -7.90
N GLN A 113 -13.72 19.09 -9.11
CA GLN A 113 -14.20 18.36 -10.28
C GLN A 113 -13.99 16.85 -10.14
N HIS A 114 -12.78 16.42 -9.74
CA HIS A 114 -12.43 15.02 -9.51
C HIS A 114 -13.35 14.36 -8.47
N LYS A 115 -13.60 15.05 -7.35
CA LYS A 115 -14.55 14.60 -6.31
C LYS A 115 -15.97 14.45 -6.84
N LEU A 116 -16.46 15.45 -7.59
CA LEU A 116 -17.81 15.42 -8.14
C LEU A 116 -17.98 14.23 -9.10
N LEU A 117 -17.01 14.02 -9.99
CA LEU A 117 -17.02 12.92 -10.95
C LEU A 117 -16.95 11.56 -10.25
N GLN A 118 -16.05 11.39 -9.29
CA GLN A 118 -15.96 10.16 -8.50
C GLN A 118 -17.22 9.90 -7.68
N ALA A 119 -17.84 10.94 -7.11
CA ALA A 119 -19.10 10.80 -6.38
C ALA A 119 -20.25 10.37 -7.31
N ASN A 120 -20.28 10.84 -8.55
CA ASN A 120 -21.26 10.41 -9.54
C ASN A 120 -21.04 8.95 -9.93
N VAL A 121 -19.78 8.54 -10.13
CA VAL A 121 -19.42 7.13 -10.35
C VAL A 121 -19.86 6.28 -9.16
N ASN A 122 -19.57 6.67 -7.92
CA ASN A 122 -19.92 5.89 -6.73
C ASN A 122 -21.45 5.76 -6.55
N LYS A 123 -22.22 6.81 -6.89
CA LYS A 123 -23.69 6.75 -6.88
C LYS A 123 -24.23 5.72 -7.88
N GLU A 124 -23.57 5.58 -9.03
CA GLU A 124 -23.97 4.64 -10.06
C GLU A 124 -23.44 3.23 -9.78
N CYS A 125 -22.14 3.12 -9.57
CA CYS A 125 -21.37 1.91 -9.40
C CYS A 125 -20.34 2.07 -8.28
N ASP A 126 -20.80 1.88 -7.03
CA ASP A 126 -19.91 1.81 -5.87
C ASP A 126 -19.01 0.56 -5.95
N ILE A 127 -17.72 0.74 -6.27
CA ILE A 127 -16.67 -0.28 -6.23
C ILE A 127 -15.43 0.32 -5.56
N PRO A 128 -14.53 -0.50 -4.96
CA PRO A 128 -13.37 0.03 -4.27
C PRO A 128 -12.32 0.68 -5.17
N TYR A 129 -12.39 0.50 -6.48
CA TYR A 129 -11.43 1.06 -7.42
C TYR A 129 -11.88 2.45 -7.88
N ARG A 130 -11.08 3.50 -7.61
CA ARG A 130 -11.39 4.85 -8.09
C ARG A 130 -11.12 4.98 -9.58
N LEU A 131 -12.17 5.15 -10.37
CA LEU A 131 -12.06 5.27 -11.83
C LEU A 131 -11.24 6.48 -12.30
N TYR A 132 -11.16 7.53 -11.48
CA TYR A 132 -10.32 8.71 -11.75
C TYR A 132 -8.95 8.66 -11.04
N GLY A 133 -8.64 7.56 -10.34
CA GLY A 133 -7.44 7.43 -9.52
C GLY A 133 -7.46 8.32 -8.27
N MET A 134 -6.30 8.55 -7.69
CA MET A 134 -6.06 9.42 -6.55
C MET A 134 -5.41 10.72 -7.03
N LEU A 135 -6.02 11.87 -6.74
CA LEU A 135 -5.46 13.16 -7.14
C LEU A 135 -4.24 13.57 -6.31
N LYS A 136 -4.21 13.13 -5.05
CA LYS A 136 -3.16 13.47 -4.11
C LYS A 136 -2.66 12.22 -3.42
N MET A 137 -1.41 11.90 -3.68
CA MET A 137 -0.72 10.85 -2.96
C MET A 137 -0.25 11.40 -1.60
N PRO A 138 -0.57 10.70 -0.51
CA PRO A 138 -0.10 11.15 0.79
C PRO A 138 1.43 11.06 0.89
N LYS A 139 2.01 11.95 1.71
CA LYS A 139 3.47 12.03 1.85
C LYS A 139 4.02 10.74 2.45
N THR A 140 5.15 10.28 1.94
CA THR A 140 5.88 9.17 2.56
C THR A 140 6.33 9.55 3.95
N LYS A 141 6.11 8.66 4.93
CA LYS A 141 6.60 8.83 6.30
C LYS A 141 7.50 7.65 6.67
N ALA A 142 8.66 7.96 7.23
CA ALA A 142 9.49 6.96 7.86
C ALA A 142 8.92 6.62 9.23
N ALA A 143 8.98 5.34 9.61
CA ALA A 143 8.46 4.85 10.88
C ALA A 143 9.51 3.94 11.52
N TYR A 144 10.10 4.35 12.64
CA TYR A 144 11.28 3.68 13.20
C TYR A 144 11.06 2.18 13.47
N MET A 145 9.92 1.79 14.06
CA MET A 145 9.67 0.40 14.43
C MET A 145 9.48 -0.53 13.22
N PRO A 146 8.63 -0.20 12.23
CA PRO A 146 8.58 -0.94 10.97
C PRO A 146 9.93 -1.08 10.28
N GLU A 147 10.71 0.01 10.18
CA GLU A 147 12.05 -0.01 9.58
C GLU A 147 12.99 -0.97 10.30
N ARG A 148 12.93 -0.98 11.64
CA ARG A 148 13.69 -1.91 12.48
C ARG A 148 13.33 -3.36 12.22
N VAL A 149 12.05 -3.69 11.99
CA VAL A 149 11.63 -5.05 11.61
C VAL A 149 12.28 -5.47 10.28
N PHE A 150 12.22 -4.63 9.26
CA PHE A 150 12.88 -4.93 7.97
C PHE A 150 14.39 -5.16 8.14
N ALA A 151 15.06 -4.33 8.93
CA ALA A 151 16.49 -4.41 9.19
C ALA A 151 16.87 -5.69 9.98
N GLU A 152 16.17 -5.97 11.07
CA GLU A 152 16.45 -7.12 11.96
C GLU A 152 16.20 -8.45 11.23
N GLN A 153 15.10 -8.54 10.48
CA GLN A 153 14.78 -9.73 9.68
C GLN A 153 15.62 -9.84 8.40
N ARG A 154 16.39 -8.80 8.05
CA ARG A 154 17.15 -8.68 6.79
C ARG A 154 16.27 -8.92 5.56
N ILE A 155 15.04 -8.42 5.59
CA ILE A 155 14.09 -8.55 4.49
C ILE A 155 14.22 -7.31 3.60
N PRO A 156 14.63 -7.44 2.33
CA PRO A 156 14.65 -6.31 1.42
C PRO A 156 13.23 -5.80 1.14
N LYS A 157 12.98 -4.49 1.31
CA LYS A 157 11.66 -3.89 1.11
C LYS A 157 11.05 -4.19 -0.27
N TYR A 158 11.86 -4.22 -1.32
CA TYR A 158 11.39 -4.48 -2.67
C TYR A 158 10.71 -5.84 -2.83
N MET A 159 11.10 -6.85 -2.03
CA MET A 159 10.46 -8.18 -2.07
C MET A 159 9.05 -8.11 -1.49
N VAL A 160 8.85 -7.33 -0.43
CA VAL A 160 7.53 -7.08 0.15
C VAL A 160 6.70 -6.26 -0.83
N ILE A 161 7.25 -5.18 -1.40
CA ILE A 161 6.58 -4.34 -2.40
C ILE A 161 6.10 -5.18 -3.60
N ASP A 162 6.96 -6.04 -4.17
CA ASP A 162 6.61 -6.92 -5.29
C ASP A 162 5.48 -7.90 -4.91
N HIS A 163 5.52 -8.47 -3.70
CA HIS A 163 4.45 -9.33 -3.21
C HIS A 163 3.13 -8.59 -3.03
N LEU A 164 3.14 -7.39 -2.44
CA LEU A 164 1.94 -6.58 -2.25
C LEU A 164 1.37 -6.11 -3.60
N LYS A 165 2.23 -5.78 -4.58
CA LYS A 165 1.83 -5.47 -5.95
C LYS A 165 1.14 -6.66 -6.63
N LYS A 166 1.63 -7.88 -6.44
CA LYS A 166 0.98 -9.11 -6.95
C LYS A 166 -0.41 -9.31 -6.33
N ILE A 167 -0.55 -9.09 -5.02
CA ILE A 167 -1.86 -9.14 -4.37
C ILE A 167 -2.79 -8.09 -4.97
N TYR A 168 -2.32 -6.84 -5.12
CA TYR A 168 -3.10 -5.77 -5.75
C TYR A 168 -3.60 -6.12 -7.15
N LEU A 169 -2.70 -6.57 -8.03
CA LEU A 169 -3.09 -6.95 -9.40
C LEU A 169 -4.05 -8.15 -9.39
N GLY A 170 -3.79 -9.14 -8.54
CA GLY A 170 -4.70 -10.28 -8.35
C GLY A 170 -6.08 -9.84 -7.89
N THR A 171 -6.18 -8.84 -7.01
CA THR A 171 -7.45 -8.23 -6.58
C THR A 171 -8.16 -7.59 -7.77
N LEU A 172 -7.47 -6.83 -8.64
CA LEU A 172 -8.10 -6.22 -9.81
C LEU A 172 -8.68 -7.26 -10.78
N HIS A 173 -7.91 -8.31 -11.08
CA HIS A 173 -8.41 -9.44 -11.89
C HIS A 173 -9.60 -10.12 -11.23
N SER A 174 -9.52 -10.37 -9.92
CA SER A 174 -10.58 -11.04 -9.16
C SER A 174 -11.86 -10.20 -9.06
N ILE A 175 -11.77 -8.87 -9.07
CA ILE A 175 -12.94 -7.98 -9.14
C ILE A 175 -13.73 -8.21 -10.44
N VAL A 176 -13.01 -8.33 -11.56
CA VAL A 176 -13.61 -8.56 -12.88
C VAL A 176 -14.19 -9.96 -12.99
N ASP A 177 -13.42 -10.98 -12.59
CA ASP A 177 -13.80 -12.38 -12.76
C ASP A 177 -14.73 -12.89 -11.66
N LEU A 178 -14.86 -12.17 -10.54
CA LEU A 178 -15.51 -12.63 -9.30
C LEU A 178 -14.84 -13.92 -8.76
N ASP A 179 -13.52 -13.90 -8.65
CA ASP A 179 -12.76 -14.99 -8.03
C ASP A 179 -12.87 -14.91 -6.50
N GLU A 180 -13.89 -15.55 -5.94
CA GLU A 180 -14.15 -15.56 -4.50
C GLU A 180 -13.04 -16.27 -3.71
N GLU A 181 -12.33 -17.23 -4.30
CA GLU A 181 -11.25 -17.96 -3.62
C GLU A 181 -10.09 -17.01 -3.34
N PHE A 182 -9.61 -16.31 -4.37
CA PHE A 182 -8.55 -15.33 -4.23
C PHE A 182 -8.93 -14.20 -3.26
N LEU A 183 -10.14 -13.64 -3.41
CA LEU A 183 -10.61 -12.53 -2.58
C LEU A 183 -10.68 -12.94 -1.10
N ASN A 184 -11.15 -14.14 -0.77
CA ASN A 184 -11.21 -14.61 0.62
C ASN A 184 -9.84 -14.95 1.21
N GLU A 185 -8.86 -15.39 0.39
CA GLU A 185 -7.52 -15.71 0.85
C GLU A 185 -6.70 -14.44 1.15
N TYR A 186 -6.72 -13.48 0.23
CA TYR A 186 -5.81 -12.34 0.20
C TYR A 186 -6.41 -11.00 0.64
N LEU A 187 -7.71 -10.92 0.93
CA LEU A 187 -8.32 -9.73 1.52
C LEU A 187 -8.68 -9.94 3.00
N GLU A 188 -8.81 -8.84 3.74
CA GLU A 188 -9.45 -8.85 5.07
C GLU A 188 -10.91 -9.32 4.93
N ALA A 189 -11.40 -10.14 5.86
CA ALA A 189 -12.66 -10.86 5.70
C ALA A 189 -13.89 -9.95 5.53
N GLY A 190 -13.96 -8.86 6.30
CA GLY A 190 -15.02 -7.85 6.17
C GLY A 190 -14.97 -7.15 4.81
N PHE A 191 -13.78 -6.73 4.38
CA PHE A 191 -13.57 -6.13 3.06
C PHE A 191 -13.90 -7.10 1.91
N ALA A 192 -13.41 -8.33 1.97
CA ALA A 192 -13.66 -9.38 0.99
C ALA A 192 -15.16 -9.61 0.79
N LYS A 193 -15.87 -9.81 1.91
CA LYS A 193 -17.32 -10.04 1.91
C LYS A 193 -18.07 -8.88 1.27
N LYS A 194 -17.79 -7.65 1.71
CA LYS A 194 -18.43 -6.43 1.17
C LYS A 194 -18.18 -6.30 -0.35
N LEU A 195 -16.96 -6.56 -0.79
CA LEU A 195 -16.57 -6.49 -2.20
C LEU A 195 -17.27 -7.55 -3.05
N ILE A 196 -17.26 -8.81 -2.62
CA ILE A 196 -17.91 -9.94 -3.31
C ILE A 196 -19.42 -9.67 -3.45
N GLU A 197 -20.09 -9.29 -2.36
CA GLU A 197 -21.51 -8.96 -2.35
C GLU A 197 -21.81 -7.84 -3.36
N ARG A 198 -20.99 -6.79 -3.38
CA ARG A 198 -21.17 -5.66 -4.28
C ARG A 198 -20.95 -6.01 -5.76
N ILE A 199 -19.91 -6.79 -6.09
CA ILE A 199 -19.68 -7.23 -7.47
C ILE A 199 -20.83 -8.12 -7.96
N LYS A 200 -21.33 -9.03 -7.11
CA LYS A 200 -22.50 -9.87 -7.42
C LYS A 200 -23.73 -9.01 -7.72
N GLU A 201 -23.98 -7.98 -6.90
CA GLU A 201 -25.08 -7.04 -7.10
C GLU A 201 -24.98 -6.34 -8.46
N LEU A 202 -23.82 -5.78 -8.80
CA LEU A 202 -23.58 -5.10 -10.08
C LEU A 202 -23.78 -6.02 -11.28
N LYS A 203 -23.21 -7.24 -11.23
CA LYS A 203 -23.39 -8.23 -12.29
C LYS A 203 -24.86 -8.63 -12.45
N ASN A 204 -25.61 -8.76 -11.35
CA ASN A 204 -27.05 -9.03 -11.38
C ASN A 204 -27.88 -7.87 -11.95
N GLN A 205 -27.42 -6.63 -11.77
CA GLN A 205 -28.01 -5.44 -12.39
C GLN A 205 -27.69 -5.33 -13.89
N GLY A 206 -26.82 -6.19 -14.43
CA GLY A 206 -26.43 -6.23 -15.84
C GLY A 206 -25.17 -5.44 -16.17
N TYR A 207 -24.48 -4.88 -15.18
CA TYR A 207 -23.18 -4.24 -15.39
C TYR A 207 -22.12 -5.28 -15.76
N LYS A 208 -21.19 -4.89 -16.64
CA LYS A 208 -19.99 -5.66 -16.96
C LYS A 208 -18.76 -4.86 -16.53
N LEU A 209 -17.79 -5.56 -15.97
CA LEU A 209 -16.51 -4.99 -15.59
C LEU A 209 -15.46 -5.58 -16.53
N GLU A 210 -14.55 -4.76 -17.04
CA GLU A 210 -13.45 -5.17 -17.89
C GLU A 210 -12.15 -4.57 -17.37
N LEU A 211 -11.12 -5.40 -17.19
CA LEU A 211 -9.78 -4.93 -16.86
C LEU A 211 -9.01 -4.76 -18.16
N TYR A 212 -8.45 -3.58 -18.39
CA TYR A 212 -7.61 -3.31 -19.54
C TYR A 212 -6.34 -2.58 -19.12
N GLN A 213 -5.33 -2.62 -19.98
CA GLN A 213 -4.06 -1.94 -19.77
C GLN A 213 -4.00 -0.72 -20.67
N ASP A 214 -3.93 0.45 -20.05
CA ASP A 214 -3.75 1.73 -20.69
C ASP A 214 -2.27 2.13 -20.62
N ASN A 215 -1.55 1.86 -21.71
CA ASN A 215 -0.11 2.15 -21.76
C ASN A 215 0.19 3.61 -22.10
N ASN A 216 -0.83 4.38 -22.48
CA ASN A 216 -0.69 5.77 -22.91
C ASN A 216 -1.21 6.66 -21.79
N GLY A 217 -0.29 7.28 -21.05
CA GLY A 217 -0.61 8.31 -20.07
C GLY A 217 -1.09 9.61 -20.73
N ILE A 218 -1.14 10.68 -19.92
CA ILE A 218 -1.48 12.02 -20.38
C ILE A 218 -0.65 12.38 -21.61
N ARG A 219 -1.31 12.84 -22.68
CA ARG A 219 -0.67 13.22 -23.96
C ARG A 219 0.07 12.09 -24.69
N GLY A 220 -0.21 10.83 -24.36
CA GLY A 220 0.36 9.66 -25.04
C GLY A 220 1.74 9.25 -24.52
N GLU A 221 2.20 9.81 -23.41
CA GLU A 221 3.47 9.42 -22.79
C GLU A 221 3.35 8.04 -22.11
N PRO A 222 4.37 7.17 -22.20
CA PRO A 222 4.31 5.88 -21.53
C PRO A 222 4.27 6.05 -20.01
N ILE A 223 3.47 5.23 -19.34
CA ILE A 223 3.29 5.31 -17.90
C ILE A 223 4.43 4.58 -17.19
N THR A 224 5.23 5.34 -16.43
CA THR A 224 6.19 4.76 -15.51
C THR A 224 5.44 4.09 -14.36
N GLN A 225 5.60 2.77 -14.25
CA GLN A 225 5.05 2.03 -13.11
C GLN A 225 5.88 2.33 -11.87
N GLU A 226 5.21 2.78 -10.81
CA GLU A 226 5.86 3.08 -9.54
C GLU A 226 5.11 2.37 -8.43
N THR A 227 5.85 1.79 -7.49
CA THR A 227 5.25 1.17 -6.31
C THR A 227 6.19 1.35 -5.13
N TYR A 228 5.68 1.93 -4.05
CA TYR A 228 6.47 2.17 -2.85
C TYR A 228 5.60 2.14 -1.60
N LEU A 229 6.26 1.93 -0.45
CA LEU A 229 5.59 1.95 0.85
C LEU A 229 5.45 3.40 1.29
N GLY A 230 4.22 3.84 1.46
CA GLY A 230 3.87 5.19 1.82
C GLY A 230 4.00 5.48 3.30
N ASP A 231 3.30 4.69 4.10
CA ASP A 231 3.30 4.80 5.55
C ASP A 231 3.25 3.38 6.14
N MET A 232 3.80 3.22 7.33
CA MET A 232 3.87 1.94 8.03
C MET A 232 3.63 2.14 9.51
N VAL A 233 2.77 1.31 10.09
CA VAL A 233 2.45 1.36 11.52
C VAL A 233 2.38 -0.05 12.08
N MET A 234 3.00 -0.25 13.24
CA MET A 234 2.82 -1.44 14.06
C MET A 234 1.70 -1.18 15.07
N VAL A 235 0.73 -2.08 15.13
CA VAL A 235 -0.36 -2.04 16.11
C VAL A 235 -0.27 -3.26 17.00
N ARG A 236 -0.11 -3.06 18.30
CA ARG A 236 -0.02 -4.13 19.30
C ARG A 236 -1.29 -4.25 20.11
N GLY A 237 -1.64 -5.49 20.45
CA GLY A 237 -2.74 -5.83 21.36
C GLY A 237 -4.11 -5.95 20.69
N LEU A 238 -4.13 -5.85 19.36
CA LEU A 238 -5.31 -6.09 18.53
C LEU A 238 -5.10 -7.27 17.59
N SER A 239 -6.21 -7.79 17.08
CA SER A 239 -6.29 -8.86 16.09
C SER A 239 -6.62 -8.31 14.70
N ILE A 240 -6.02 -8.88 13.66
CA ILE A 240 -6.40 -8.58 12.27
C ILE A 240 -7.86 -8.99 11.98
N ASP A 241 -8.34 -10.02 12.68
CA ASP A 241 -9.75 -10.37 12.69
C ASP A 241 -10.49 -9.38 13.61
N ARG A 242 -11.19 -8.44 12.98
CA ARG A 242 -11.91 -7.32 13.62
C ARG A 242 -12.97 -7.79 14.60
N SER A 243 -13.56 -8.98 14.36
CA SER A 243 -14.62 -9.54 15.20
C SER A 243 -14.13 -9.92 16.61
N LYS A 244 -12.82 -10.11 16.77
CA LYS A 244 -12.17 -10.47 18.04
C LYS A 244 -11.75 -9.25 18.87
N ASN A 245 -11.81 -8.05 18.31
CA ASN A 245 -11.42 -6.83 19.02
C ASN A 245 -12.60 -6.35 19.90
N LEU A 246 -12.29 -5.92 21.11
CA LEU A 246 -13.26 -5.35 22.05
C LEU A 246 -13.65 -3.93 21.63
N SER A 247 -14.52 -3.26 22.39
CA SER A 247 -14.82 -1.85 22.14
C SER A 247 -13.60 -0.97 22.44
N GLN A 248 -13.55 0.23 21.88
CA GLN A 248 -12.46 1.17 22.15
C GLN A 248 -12.31 1.49 23.66
N ASN A 249 -13.43 1.51 24.39
CA ASN A 249 -13.47 1.76 25.83
C ASN A 249 -12.85 0.64 26.67
N ASP A 250 -12.68 -0.55 26.10
CA ASP A 250 -12.08 -1.71 26.78
C ASP A 250 -10.55 -1.70 26.74
N TYR A 251 -9.93 -0.67 26.14
CA TYR A 251 -8.49 -0.53 26.04
C TYR A 251 -7.97 0.74 26.72
N HIS A 252 -6.73 0.67 27.18
CA HIS A 252 -5.83 1.80 27.33
C HIS A 252 -4.99 1.91 26.06
N MET A 253 -5.06 3.06 25.39
CA MET A 253 -4.32 3.32 24.16
C MET A 253 -3.09 4.18 24.47
N TRP A 254 -1.94 3.71 24.01
CA TRP A 254 -0.72 4.50 23.92
C TRP A 254 -0.31 4.59 22.45
N LYS A 255 0.09 5.78 22.00
CA LYS A 255 0.45 6.02 20.61
C LYS A 255 1.68 6.90 20.50
N ASP A 256 2.61 6.47 19.67
CA ASP A 256 3.79 7.21 19.21
C ASP A 256 3.98 6.88 17.74
N ILE A 257 3.25 7.61 16.89
CA ILE A 257 3.05 7.18 15.52
C ILE A 257 3.88 7.99 14.53
N ASP A 258 4.25 9.22 14.89
CA ASP A 258 5.06 10.06 14.02
C ASP A 258 6.55 9.74 14.11
N ASP A 259 7.05 9.37 15.29
CA ASP A 259 8.45 8.99 15.47
C ASP A 259 8.61 7.46 15.38
N MET A 260 7.86 6.73 16.20
CA MET A 260 8.05 5.28 16.33
C MET A 260 7.22 4.47 15.33
N GLY A 261 6.09 4.99 14.84
CA GLY A 261 5.14 4.23 14.04
C GLY A 261 4.51 3.07 14.83
N LEU A 262 4.20 3.29 16.11
CA LEU A 262 3.73 2.26 17.03
C LEU A 262 2.47 2.73 17.77
N VAL A 263 1.45 1.87 17.78
CA VAL A 263 0.25 2.01 18.60
C VAL A 263 0.10 0.77 19.48
N VAL A 264 -0.18 0.96 20.76
CA VAL A 264 -0.35 -0.13 21.73
C VAL A 264 -1.72 -0.01 22.38
N TYR A 265 -2.53 -1.05 22.19
CA TYR A 265 -3.80 -1.24 22.87
C TYR A 265 -3.61 -2.25 24.00
N THR A 266 -3.76 -1.78 25.24
CA THR A 266 -3.66 -2.64 26.43
C THR A 266 -5.07 -2.87 26.97
N PRO A 267 -5.61 -4.10 26.93
CA PRO A 267 -6.94 -4.37 27.47
C PRO A 267 -7.05 -3.96 28.95
N ARG A 268 -8.13 -3.27 29.31
CA ARG A 268 -8.35 -2.77 30.69
C ARG A 268 -8.48 -3.88 31.72
N TYR A 269 -8.91 -5.08 31.31
CA TYR A 269 -8.94 -6.23 32.22
C TYR A 269 -7.56 -6.60 32.76
N LEU A 270 -6.46 -6.24 32.08
CA LEU A 270 -5.09 -6.46 32.59
C LEU A 270 -4.75 -5.57 33.78
N SER A 271 -5.54 -4.52 34.02
CA SER A 271 -5.43 -3.65 35.19
C SER A 271 -6.30 -4.11 36.36
N ASN A 272 -7.13 -5.16 36.19
CA ASN A 272 -7.99 -5.71 37.22
C ASN A 272 -7.31 -6.91 37.92
N PRO A 273 -6.92 -6.82 39.20
CA PRO A 273 -6.29 -7.93 39.93
C PRO A 273 -7.14 -9.21 39.96
N ASP A 274 -8.47 -9.09 39.97
CA ASP A 274 -9.38 -10.24 40.05
C ASP A 274 -9.25 -11.17 38.83
N GLU A 275 -8.83 -10.61 37.69
CA GLU A 275 -8.68 -11.37 36.44
C GLU A 275 -7.50 -12.35 36.47
N PHE A 276 -6.57 -12.16 37.42
CA PHE A 276 -5.41 -13.02 37.61
C PHE A 276 -5.66 -14.17 38.60
N ILE A 277 -6.79 -14.16 39.32
CA ILE A 277 -7.14 -15.18 40.31
C ILE A 277 -7.45 -16.51 39.62
N ASN A 278 -8.08 -16.49 38.44
CA ASN A 278 -8.42 -17.70 37.69
C ASN A 278 -7.16 -18.29 37.01
N PRO A 279 -6.69 -19.50 37.39
CA PRO A 279 -5.47 -20.09 36.85
C PRO A 279 -5.54 -20.43 35.35
N GLU A 280 -6.73 -20.72 34.81
CA GLU A 280 -6.91 -20.99 33.39
C GLU A 280 -6.79 -19.71 32.58
N LYS A 281 -7.50 -18.65 33.00
CA LYS A 281 -7.42 -17.34 32.35
C LYS A 281 -6.02 -16.76 32.43
N ASN A 282 -5.36 -16.86 33.59
CA ASN A 282 -4.02 -16.33 33.80
C ASN A 282 -2.96 -16.92 32.84
N LYS A 283 -3.10 -18.18 32.42
CA LYS A 283 -2.19 -18.80 31.45
C LYS A 283 -2.24 -18.14 30.06
N THR A 284 -3.40 -17.65 29.66
CA THR A 284 -3.65 -17.10 28.31
C THR A 284 -3.93 -15.60 28.32
N ILE A 285 -3.94 -14.95 29.48
CA ILE A 285 -4.38 -13.56 29.66
C ILE A 285 -3.56 -12.56 28.82
N TYR A 286 -2.32 -12.92 28.47
CA TYR A 286 -1.42 -12.10 27.67
C TYR A 286 -1.40 -12.45 26.19
N ASP A 287 -2.09 -13.50 25.75
CA ASP A 287 -1.94 -14.00 24.38
C ASP A 287 -2.53 -13.04 23.35
N ASP A 288 -3.62 -12.35 23.69
CA ASP A 288 -4.15 -11.27 22.87
C ASP A 288 -3.25 -10.04 22.86
N TYR A 289 -2.65 -9.70 24.00
CA TYR A 289 -1.77 -8.54 24.14
C TYR A 289 -0.41 -8.69 23.41
N LYS A 290 0.03 -9.93 23.16
CA LYS A 290 1.25 -10.23 22.39
C LYS A 290 1.05 -10.09 20.88
N LYS A 291 -0.19 -10.02 20.39
CA LYS A 291 -0.49 -9.88 18.96
C LYS A 291 0.04 -8.54 18.46
N VAL A 292 0.73 -8.58 17.33
CA VAL A 292 1.22 -7.40 16.63
C VAL A 292 0.76 -7.48 15.18
N ILE A 293 0.24 -6.38 14.67
CA ILE A 293 -0.20 -6.21 13.29
C ILE A 293 0.75 -5.21 12.66
N MET A 294 1.30 -5.52 11.49
CA MET A 294 1.94 -4.53 10.65
C MET A 294 0.93 -4.03 9.62
N ARG A 295 0.68 -2.73 9.59
CA ARG A 295 -0.15 -2.06 8.59
C ARG A 295 0.76 -1.26 7.68
N VAL A 296 0.54 -1.36 6.38
CA VAL A 296 1.34 -0.68 5.37
C VAL A 296 0.42 -0.07 4.32
N LEU A 297 0.54 1.23 4.14
CA LEU A 297 -0.08 1.94 3.03
C LEU A 297 0.85 1.83 1.82
N VAL A 298 0.38 1.23 0.74
CA VAL A 298 1.14 1.07 -0.50
C VAL A 298 0.60 2.02 -1.55
N TYR A 299 1.52 2.72 -2.19
CA TYR A 299 1.25 3.60 -3.31
C TYR A 299 1.55 2.86 -4.61
N LEU A 300 0.61 2.90 -5.55
CA LEU A 300 0.69 2.19 -6.82
C LEU A 300 0.36 3.14 -7.96
N LYS A 301 1.34 3.38 -8.84
CA LYS A 301 1.13 3.98 -10.15
C LYS A 301 1.22 2.88 -11.19
N ASN A 302 0.11 2.61 -11.89
CA ASN A 302 0.06 1.47 -12.80
C ASN A 302 -0.90 1.68 -13.98
N PRO A 303 -0.67 1.00 -15.12
CA PRO A 303 -1.46 1.18 -16.33
C PRO A 303 -2.78 0.41 -16.33
N TYR A 304 -3.08 -0.41 -15.31
CA TYR A 304 -4.34 -1.16 -15.31
C TYR A 304 -5.49 -0.22 -14.98
N ARG A 305 -6.63 -0.44 -15.65
CA ARG A 305 -7.87 0.32 -15.48
C ARG A 305 -9.06 -0.62 -15.54
N ILE A 306 -10.06 -0.34 -14.71
CA ILE A 306 -11.36 -1.02 -14.78
C ILE A 306 -12.30 -0.15 -15.63
N ARG A 307 -12.80 -0.71 -16.73
CA ARG A 307 -13.92 -0.17 -17.49
C ARG A 307 -15.21 -0.79 -16.98
N ILE A 308 -16.21 0.04 -16.77
CA ILE A 308 -17.55 -0.39 -16.35
C ILE A 308 -18.51 -0.14 -17.51
N ILE A 309 -19.20 -1.17 -17.96
CA ILE A 309 -20.18 -1.12 -19.03
C ILE A 309 -21.57 -1.29 -18.41
N ARG A 310 -22.44 -0.34 -18.68
CA ARG A 310 -23.84 -0.32 -18.23
C ARG A 310 -24.65 -1.45 -18.87
N PRO A 311 -25.85 -1.76 -18.33
CA PRO A 311 -26.74 -2.76 -18.92
C PRO A 311 -27.17 -2.46 -20.37
N ASP A 312 -27.20 -1.18 -20.77
CA ASP A 312 -27.50 -0.74 -22.13
C ASP A 312 -26.31 -0.88 -23.10
N GLY A 313 -25.15 -1.32 -22.61
CA GLY A 313 -23.92 -1.48 -23.39
C GLY A 313 -23.04 -0.24 -23.46
N THR A 314 -23.44 0.89 -22.87
CA THR A 314 -22.63 2.12 -22.86
C THR A 314 -21.58 2.06 -21.73
N PRO A 315 -20.34 2.50 -21.96
CA PRO A 315 -19.34 2.61 -20.89
C PRO A 315 -19.64 3.80 -19.98
N ILE A 316 -19.27 3.69 -18.70
CA ILE A 316 -19.09 4.88 -17.84
C ILE A 316 -17.86 5.62 -18.39
N GLU A 317 -18.09 6.80 -18.95
CA GLU A 317 -17.01 7.62 -19.52
C GLU A 317 -16.12 8.18 -18.40
N VAL A 318 -14.82 7.99 -18.57
CA VAL A 318 -13.78 8.57 -17.72
C VAL A 318 -12.98 9.49 -18.60
N ASP A 319 -12.85 10.76 -18.19
CA ASP A 319 -11.98 11.71 -18.89
C ASP A 319 -10.53 11.33 -18.63
N ASP A 320 -9.84 10.87 -19.68
CA ASP A 320 -8.44 10.44 -19.61
C ASP A 320 -7.49 11.58 -19.20
N ASN A 321 -7.89 12.85 -19.39
CA ASN A 321 -7.10 13.99 -18.92
C ASN A 321 -7.17 14.17 -17.39
N LEU A 322 -8.16 13.58 -16.74
CA LEU A 322 -8.39 13.67 -15.30
C LEU A 322 -8.01 12.38 -14.56
N TYR A 323 -7.65 11.31 -15.28
CA TYR A 323 -7.20 10.08 -14.66
C TYR A 323 -5.75 10.24 -14.18
N THR A 324 -5.44 9.76 -12.98
CA THR A 324 -4.08 9.92 -12.42
C THR A 324 -3.22 8.67 -12.45
N TRP A 325 -3.80 7.50 -12.74
CA TRP A 325 -3.15 6.17 -12.65
C TRP A 325 -2.60 5.82 -11.27
N GLU A 326 -2.87 6.66 -10.27
CA GLU A 326 -2.34 6.55 -8.93
C GLU A 326 -3.41 6.00 -8.01
N HIS A 327 -3.06 4.95 -7.26
CA HIS A 327 -3.95 4.23 -6.37
C HIS A 327 -3.26 3.99 -5.04
N ILE A 328 -4.07 3.79 -4.01
CA ILE A 328 -3.59 3.45 -2.68
C ILE A 328 -4.23 2.14 -2.22
N ALA A 329 -3.44 1.27 -1.61
CA ALA A 329 -3.95 0.06 -1.01
C ALA A 329 -3.38 -0.10 0.40
N LEU A 330 -4.25 -0.41 1.35
CA LEU A 330 -3.86 -0.71 2.71
C LEU A 330 -3.67 -2.21 2.84
N PHE A 331 -2.50 -2.63 3.29
CA PHE A 331 -2.18 -4.02 3.56
C PHE A 331 -1.89 -4.23 5.04
N GLU A 332 -2.24 -5.41 5.52
CA GLU A 332 -2.05 -5.80 6.90
C GLU A 332 -1.51 -7.22 6.99
N THR A 333 -0.69 -7.46 8.02
CA THR A 333 -0.31 -8.82 8.39
C THR A 333 -0.31 -8.96 9.90
N GLN A 334 -0.94 -10.02 10.40
CA GLN A 334 -0.74 -10.45 11.77
C GLN A 334 0.66 -11.06 11.87
N MET A 335 1.57 -10.35 12.53
CA MET A 335 2.95 -10.77 12.65
C MET A 335 3.10 -12.00 13.55
N ARG A 336 4.09 -12.83 13.23
CA ARG A 336 4.47 -14.00 14.00
C ARG A 336 5.37 -13.57 15.15
N VAL A 337 4.96 -13.92 16.37
CA VAL A 337 5.70 -13.63 17.60
C VAL A 337 7.06 -14.31 17.54
N PRO A 338 8.16 -13.62 17.89
CA PRO A 338 9.48 -14.26 17.93
C PRO A 338 9.52 -15.34 19.01
N PRO A 339 10.47 -16.30 18.93
CA PRO A 339 10.71 -17.25 20.01
C PRO A 339 10.96 -16.54 21.33
N GLN A 340 10.56 -17.16 22.44
CA GLN A 340 10.88 -16.65 23.77
C GLN A 340 12.39 -16.44 23.88
N PHE A 341 12.77 -15.26 24.37
CA PHE A 341 14.15 -14.91 24.57
C PHE A 341 14.78 -15.83 25.64
N LYS A 342 15.90 -16.46 25.29
CA LYS A 342 16.64 -17.38 26.15
C LYS A 342 18.08 -16.89 26.26
N SER A 343 18.35 -16.09 27.29
CA SER A 343 19.72 -15.69 27.65
C SER A 343 19.80 -15.47 29.15
N ASP A 344 20.83 -16.06 29.77
CA ASP A 344 21.11 -15.88 31.20
C ASP A 344 21.91 -14.60 31.48
N TYR A 345 22.50 -13.97 30.44
CA TYR A 345 23.46 -12.88 30.58
C TYR A 345 23.10 -11.60 29.84
N LYS A 346 22.15 -11.66 28.90
CA LYS A 346 21.69 -10.50 28.13
C LYS A 346 20.25 -10.22 28.51
N LEU A 347 19.92 -8.94 28.67
CA LEU A 347 18.53 -8.49 28.70
C LEU A 347 18.14 -8.05 27.30
N GLU A 348 16.94 -8.44 26.87
CA GLU A 348 16.33 -7.94 25.65
C GLU A 348 15.41 -6.78 26.02
N ASN A 349 15.60 -5.63 25.36
CA ASN A 349 14.69 -4.52 25.54
C ASN A 349 13.44 -4.67 24.66
N TYR A 350 12.40 -3.91 24.99
CA TYR A 350 11.11 -4.01 24.31
C TYR A 350 11.18 -3.75 22.79
N MET A 351 12.03 -2.80 22.36
CA MET A 351 12.16 -2.45 20.94
C MET A 351 12.97 -3.48 20.16
N GLU A 352 13.98 -4.09 20.79
CA GLU A 352 14.69 -5.26 20.25
C GLU A 352 13.72 -6.43 20.05
N TRP A 353 12.90 -6.74 21.05
CA TRP A 353 11.90 -7.80 20.96
C TRP A 353 10.88 -7.55 19.83
N LEU A 354 10.32 -6.34 19.75
CA LEU A 354 9.38 -5.97 18.69
C LEU A 354 10.02 -6.05 17.28
N GLY A 355 11.29 -5.67 17.14
CA GLY A 355 12.01 -5.77 15.86
C GLY A 355 12.18 -7.21 15.35
N LYS A 356 12.09 -8.21 16.24
CA LYS A 356 12.25 -9.63 15.88
C LYS A 356 11.00 -10.31 15.37
N PHE A 357 9.86 -9.63 15.38
CA PHE A 357 8.63 -10.17 14.78
C PHE A 357 8.84 -10.43 13.28
N ASN A 358 8.26 -11.52 12.78
CA ASN A 358 8.30 -11.85 11.37
C ASN A 358 6.91 -11.66 10.74
N PHE A 359 6.85 -11.41 9.43
CA PHE A 359 5.57 -11.23 8.75
C PHE A 359 4.77 -12.54 8.73
N GLY A 360 3.45 -12.40 8.88
CA GLY A 360 2.51 -13.48 8.63
C GLY A 360 2.11 -13.50 7.16
N VAL A 361 0.86 -13.89 6.90
CA VAL A 361 0.26 -13.71 5.57
C VAL A 361 -0.16 -12.25 5.43
N TRP A 362 0.15 -11.63 4.30
CA TRP A 362 -0.31 -10.30 3.96
C TRP A 362 -1.72 -10.36 3.38
N ARG A 363 -2.56 -9.43 3.80
CA ARG A 363 -3.91 -9.25 3.29
C ARG A 363 -4.16 -7.79 2.96
N MET A 364 -4.81 -7.51 1.85
CA MET A 364 -5.28 -6.15 1.58
C MET A 364 -6.53 -5.89 2.44
N ALA A 365 -6.49 -4.85 3.25
CA ALA A 365 -7.56 -4.44 4.14
C ALA A 365 -8.42 -3.33 3.53
N ASP A 366 -7.88 -2.54 2.59
CA ASP A 366 -8.63 -1.51 1.88
C ASP A 366 -7.98 -1.16 0.53
N LEU A 367 -8.78 -0.63 -0.39
CA LEU A 367 -8.36 -0.14 -1.70
C LEU A 367 -9.03 1.22 -1.94
N ASP A 368 -8.23 2.22 -2.32
CA ASP A 368 -8.62 3.61 -2.57
C ASP A 368 -9.53 4.24 -1.51
N ASN A 369 -9.32 3.83 -0.25
CA ASN A 369 -10.06 4.24 0.93
C ASN A 369 -11.57 3.89 0.91
N TRP A 370 -11.98 2.84 0.20
CA TRP A 370 -13.37 2.43 0.10
C TRP A 370 -13.99 1.96 1.41
N ASN A 371 -13.18 1.40 2.30
CA ASN A 371 -13.56 1.03 3.65
C ASN A 371 -13.01 2.01 4.70
N LEU A 372 -12.73 3.24 4.28
CA LEU A 372 -12.27 4.33 5.13
C LEU A 372 -10.98 3.99 5.90
N GLY A 373 -10.10 3.15 5.36
CA GLY A 373 -8.87 2.69 6.01
C GLY A 373 -9.08 1.46 6.92
N ASN A 374 -10.27 0.85 6.88
CA ASN A 374 -10.66 -0.38 7.57
C ASN A 374 -10.23 -0.44 9.06
N PRO A 375 -10.93 0.27 9.97
CA PRO A 375 -10.53 0.41 11.36
C PRO A 375 -10.37 -0.94 12.06
N LEU A 376 -9.38 -1.03 12.96
CA LEU A 376 -9.15 -2.27 13.71
C LEU A 376 -10.23 -2.50 14.77
N ILE A 377 -10.78 -1.44 15.36
CA ILE A 377 -11.86 -1.48 16.32
C ILE A 377 -13.13 -0.94 15.64
N VAL A 378 -14.11 -1.82 15.42
CA VAL A 378 -15.37 -1.45 14.75
C VAL A 378 -16.41 -0.92 15.75
N LYS A 379 -16.43 -1.45 16.98
CA LYS A 379 -17.42 -1.10 18.02
C LYS A 379 -17.03 0.19 18.73
N ASP A 380 -17.98 1.11 18.85
CA ASP A 380 -17.81 2.41 19.53
C ASP A 380 -16.65 3.25 18.98
N SER A 381 -16.24 2.98 17.73
CA SER A 381 -15.27 3.81 17.02
C SER A 381 -15.80 5.24 16.98
N ASP A 382 -14.99 6.21 17.40
CA ASP A 382 -15.36 7.64 17.37
C ASP A 382 -15.61 8.17 15.94
N ARG A 383 -15.42 7.35 14.91
CA ARG A 383 -15.67 7.69 13.50
C ARG A 383 -17.09 8.16 13.22
N ASP A 384 -18.09 7.57 13.85
CA ASP A 384 -19.49 8.01 13.71
C ASP A 384 -19.80 9.30 14.47
N LYS A 385 -18.89 9.76 15.36
CA LYS A 385 -19.04 10.98 16.17
C LYS A 385 -18.46 12.23 15.50
N PHE A 386 -17.70 12.09 14.41
CA PHE A 386 -17.26 13.24 13.59
C PHE A 386 -18.39 13.69 12.64
N LYS A 387 -19.50 14.17 13.22
CA LYS A 387 -20.63 14.78 12.50
C LYS A 387 -20.74 16.30 12.69
N ASP A 388 -19.75 16.93 13.32
CA ASP A 388 -19.80 18.34 13.71
C ASP A 388 -19.49 19.28 12.55
N GLU A 389 -20.31 20.34 12.39
CA GLU A 389 -20.14 21.37 11.34
C GLU A 389 -18.84 22.17 11.48
N VAL A 390 -18.21 22.18 12.65
CA VAL A 390 -16.94 22.88 12.92
C VAL A 390 -15.73 22.07 12.43
N PHE A 391 -15.85 20.74 12.32
CA PHE A 391 -14.81 19.87 11.76
C PHE A 391 -14.98 19.61 10.27
N LYS A 392 -15.97 20.26 9.64
CA LYS A 392 -16.29 20.16 8.22
C LYS A 392 -15.10 20.52 7.30
N ASP A 393 -14.15 21.33 7.79
CA ASP A 393 -12.99 21.83 7.03
C ASP A 393 -11.64 21.74 7.78
N SER A 394 -11.51 20.93 8.83
CA SER A 394 -10.21 20.72 9.53
C SER A 394 -9.71 19.28 9.32
N LYS A 395 -8.39 19.12 9.07
CA LYS A 395 -7.70 17.94 8.51
C LYS A 395 -7.88 16.60 9.25
N TYR A 396 -9.09 16.05 9.22
CA TYR A 396 -9.31 14.63 8.97
C TYR A 396 -10.10 14.56 7.67
N ASP A 397 -9.39 14.72 6.56
CA ASP A 397 -9.98 14.52 5.25
C ASP A 397 -9.75 13.04 4.87
N PRO A 398 -10.78 12.17 5.00
CA PRO A 398 -10.68 10.79 4.54
C PRO A 398 -10.36 10.70 3.04
N GLU A 399 -10.46 11.77 2.27
CA GLU A 399 -10.11 11.79 0.84
C GLU A 399 -8.61 12.02 0.56
N TYR A 400 -7.81 12.45 1.55
CA TYR A 400 -6.40 12.85 1.30
C TYR A 400 -5.33 12.21 2.20
N ASN A 401 -5.71 11.47 3.24
CA ASN A 401 -4.78 10.62 3.98
C ASN A 401 -5.56 9.43 4.52
N ILE A 402 -5.21 8.21 4.10
CA ILE A 402 -5.44 7.07 4.98
C ILE A 402 -4.49 7.26 6.15
N ASP A 403 -4.98 7.91 7.19
CA ASP A 403 -4.22 8.06 8.42
C ASP A 403 -4.29 6.75 9.19
N ILE A 404 -3.57 5.72 8.69
CA ILE A 404 -3.45 4.39 9.31
C ILE A 404 -3.08 4.45 10.79
N LYS A 405 -2.61 5.61 11.25
CA LYS A 405 -2.23 5.97 12.61
C LYS A 405 -3.43 6.20 13.52
N ASN A 406 -4.55 6.71 13.00
CA ASN A 406 -5.78 7.00 13.76
C ASN A 406 -6.99 6.15 13.29
N VAL A 407 -6.79 5.19 12.37
CA VAL A 407 -7.82 4.24 11.88
C VAL A 407 -7.81 2.92 12.63
#